data_AF-A0A7S2GW03-F1
#
_entry.id   AF-A0A7S2GW03-F1
#
_cell.length_a   1.000
_cell.length_b   1.000
_cell.length_c   1.000
_cell.angle_alpha   90.00
_cell.angle_beta   90.00
_cell.angle_gamma   90.00
#
_symmetry.space_group_name_H-M   'P 1'
#
loop_
_entity.id
_entity.type
_entity.pdbx_description
1 polymer ?
#
loop_
_entity_poly.entity_id
_entity_poly.type
_entity_poly.pdbx_seq_one_letter_code
_entity_poly.pdbx_strand_id
1 'polypeptide(L)'
;GQHFHDNGYARQMRHREFGIMTVVGPPTVYHGTPNRLPAPDESWHAPELGEHVVEVLRDVLGFSPEETERMQVGVAKPVGPLVSGTFHKLRAHIKQKFNRPDDGEPRPRAKL
;
A
#
# COMPACT_ATOMS: atom_id res chain seq x y z
N GLY A 1 -2.13 -25.03 -4.47
CA GLY A 1 -1.60 -23.77 -5.00
C GLY A 1 -2.71 -23.01 -5.69
N GLN A 2 -3.06 -23.44 -6.91
CA GLN A 2 -4.05 -22.77 -7.76
C GLN A 2 -5.41 -22.52 -7.08
N HIS A 3 -5.94 -23.50 -6.34
CA HIS A 3 -7.21 -23.37 -5.60
C HIS A 3 -7.24 -22.19 -4.60
N PHE A 4 -6.09 -21.73 -4.08
CA PHE A 4 -6.05 -20.54 -3.21
C PHE A 4 -6.35 -19.26 -4.00
N HIS A 5 -5.95 -19.22 -5.27
CA HIS A 5 -6.26 -18.12 -6.17
C HIS A 5 -7.71 -18.18 -6.65
N ASP A 6 -8.16 -19.37 -7.04
CA ASP A 6 -9.52 -19.57 -7.56
C ASP A 6 -10.59 -19.24 -6.51
N ASN A 7 -10.32 -19.52 -5.23
CA ASN A 7 -11.21 -19.21 -4.11
C ASN A 7 -11.01 -17.79 -3.53
N GLY A 8 -10.10 -16.98 -4.09
CA GLY A 8 -9.82 -15.62 -3.63
C GLY A 8 -9.03 -15.50 -2.31
N TYR A 9 -8.54 -16.60 -1.76
CA TYR A 9 -7.72 -16.61 -0.54
C TYR A 9 -6.32 -16.04 -0.75
N ALA A 10 -5.75 -16.20 -1.94
CA ALA A 10 -4.51 -15.57 -2.34
C ALA A 10 -4.74 -14.80 -3.63
N ARG A 11 -4.39 -13.51 -3.67
CA ARG A 11 -4.63 -12.67 -4.84
C ARG A 11 -3.44 -11.77 -5.13
N GLN A 12 -3.25 -11.48 -6.40
CA GLN A 12 -2.31 -10.46 -6.82
C GLN A 12 -3.00 -9.10 -6.80
N MET A 13 -2.34 -8.11 -6.23
CA MET A 13 -2.86 -6.76 -6.04
C MET A 13 -1.77 -5.76 -6.41
N ARG A 14 -2.16 -4.69 -7.11
CA ARG A 14 -1.22 -3.65 -7.52
C ARG A 14 -1.03 -2.63 -6.41
N HIS A 15 0.07 -2.72 -5.69
CA HIS A 15 0.45 -1.70 -4.71
C HIS A 15 1.14 -0.52 -5.39
N ARG A 16 0.73 0.72 -5.07
CA ARG A 16 1.30 1.97 -5.61
C ARG A 16 2.83 1.97 -5.57
N GLU A 17 3.37 1.64 -4.41
CA GLU A 17 4.82 1.55 -4.23
C GLU A 17 5.39 0.18 -4.63
N PHE A 18 4.90 -0.93 -4.06
CA PHE A 18 5.54 -2.25 -4.18
C PHE A 18 5.33 -2.97 -5.52
N GLY A 19 4.49 -2.42 -6.40
CA GLY A 19 4.10 -3.10 -7.63
C GLY A 19 3.17 -4.25 -7.31
N ILE A 20 3.25 -5.34 -8.08
CA ILE A 20 2.35 -6.47 -7.89
C ILE A 20 2.77 -7.27 -6.65
N MET A 21 1.86 -7.43 -5.70
CA MET A 21 2.06 -8.19 -4.47
C MET A 21 0.99 -9.27 -4.31
N THR A 22 1.36 -10.40 -3.70
CA THR A 22 0.40 -11.40 -3.24
C THR A 22 -0.11 -11.03 -1.86
N VAL A 23 -1.43 -10.88 -1.71
CA VAL A 23 -2.09 -10.66 -0.43
C VAL A 23 -3.07 -11.77 -0.10
N VAL A 24 -3.29 -11.98 1.19
CA VAL A 24 -4.26 -12.95 1.70
C VAL A 24 -5.62 -12.27 1.78
N GLY A 25 -6.62 -12.88 1.14
CA GLY A 25 -8.01 -12.45 1.16
C GLY A 25 -8.72 -12.85 2.46
N PRO A 26 -9.98 -12.40 2.66
CA PRO A 26 -10.79 -12.85 3.79
C PRO A 26 -11.00 -14.37 3.72
N PRO A 27 -10.90 -15.10 4.86
CA PRO A 27 -11.05 -16.56 4.87
C PRO A 27 -12.52 -17.00 4.69
N THR A 28 -13.47 -16.08 4.84
CA THR A 28 -14.91 -16.34 4.81
C THR A 28 -15.58 -15.57 3.68
N VAL A 29 -16.52 -16.23 2.99
CA VAL A 29 -17.35 -15.63 1.94
C VAL A 29 -18.76 -15.40 2.48
N TYR A 30 -19.30 -14.20 2.27
CA TYR A 30 -20.64 -13.81 2.72
C TYR A 30 -21.55 -13.58 1.52
N HIS A 31 -22.68 -14.29 1.44
CA HIS A 31 -23.63 -14.13 0.32
C HIS A 31 -24.49 -12.87 0.41
N GLY A 32 -24.86 -12.43 1.62
CA GLY A 32 -25.73 -11.26 1.83
C GLY A 32 -25.01 -9.91 1.77
N THR A 33 -23.73 -9.88 2.16
CA THR A 33 -22.87 -8.69 2.15
C THR A 33 -21.51 -9.08 1.56
N PRO A 34 -21.43 -9.28 0.24
CA PRO A 34 -20.18 -9.71 -0.38
C PRO A 34 -19.10 -8.66 -0.14
N ASN A 35 -17.95 -9.10 0.33
CA ASN A 35 -16.77 -8.25 0.42
C ASN A 35 -16.41 -7.82 -1.00
N ARG A 36 -16.65 -6.54 -1.33
CA ARG A 36 -16.16 -5.98 -2.60
C ARG A 36 -14.65 -6.00 -2.56
N LEU A 37 -14.08 -6.87 -3.38
CA LEU A 37 -12.65 -6.91 -3.58
C LEU A 37 -12.29 -5.80 -4.58
N PRO A 38 -11.14 -5.12 -4.41
CA PRO A 38 -10.59 -4.25 -5.44
C PRO A 38 -10.53 -4.92 -6.80
N ALA A 39 -10.74 -4.13 -7.85
CA ALA A 39 -10.43 -4.57 -9.19
C ALA A 39 -8.91 -4.82 -9.35
N PRO A 40 -8.47 -5.71 -10.26
CA PRO A 40 -7.05 -6.03 -10.43
C PRO A 40 -6.15 -4.84 -10.81
N ASP A 41 -6.74 -3.82 -11.43
CA ASP A 41 -6.08 -2.57 -11.85
C ASP A 41 -6.18 -1.45 -10.81
N GLU A 42 -7.06 -1.59 -9.81
CA GLU A 42 -7.17 -0.65 -8.70
C GLU A 42 -5.99 -0.80 -7.75
N SER A 43 -5.39 0.34 -7.38
CA SER A 43 -4.36 0.33 -6.36
C SER A 43 -5.01 0.29 -4.99
N TRP A 44 -5.26 -0.92 -4.48
CA TRP A 44 -5.72 -1.12 -3.13
C TRP A 44 -4.52 -1.33 -2.22
N HIS A 45 -4.32 -0.43 -1.27
CA HIS A 45 -3.20 -0.48 -0.34
C HIS A 45 -3.65 0.13 0.98
N ALA A 46 -2.91 -0.19 2.05
CA ALA A 46 -3.10 0.55 3.29
C ALA A 46 -2.68 2.01 3.04
N PRO A 47 -3.47 2.99 3.49
CA PRO A 47 -3.12 4.39 3.30
C PRO A 47 -1.85 4.73 4.08
N GLU A 48 -1.10 5.69 3.56
CA GLU A 48 0.01 6.28 4.27
C GLU A 48 -0.50 7.06 5.49
N LEU A 49 0.39 7.25 6.47
CA LEU A 49 0.03 7.99 7.68
C LEU A 49 -0.31 9.44 7.31
N GLY A 50 -1.59 9.79 7.48
CA GLY A 50 -2.12 11.12 7.20
C GLY A 50 -2.66 11.32 5.77
N GLU A 51 -2.66 10.30 4.91
CA GLU A 51 -3.02 10.42 3.48
C GLU A 51 -4.40 11.07 3.25
N HIS A 52 -5.39 10.70 4.05
CA HIS A 52 -6.78 11.16 3.90
C HIS A 52 -7.20 12.24 4.90
N VAL A 53 -6.27 12.90 5.62
CA VAL A 53 -6.63 13.86 6.67
C VAL A 53 -7.44 15.04 6.11
N VAL A 54 -6.99 15.61 5.00
CA VAL A 54 -7.67 16.77 4.36
C VAL A 54 -9.03 16.38 3.80
N GLU A 55 -9.10 15.22 3.14
CA GLU A 55 -10.34 14.64 2.61
C GLU A 55 -11.37 14.45 3.71
N VAL A 56 -10.99 13.81 4.82
CA VAL A 56 -11.91 13.57 5.95
C VAL A 56 -12.38 14.89 6.59
N LEU A 57 -11.47 15.85 6.80
CA LEU A 57 -11.84 17.13 7.42
C LEU A 57 -12.83 17.90 6.55
N ARG A 58 -12.66 17.91 5.23
CA ARG A 58 -13.50 18.70 4.33
C ARG A 58 -14.77 17.96 3.91
N ASP A 59 -14.62 16.74 3.43
CA ASP A 59 -15.69 16.04 2.71
C ASP A 59 -16.58 15.22 3.65
N VAL A 60 -16.04 14.75 4.79
CA VAL A 60 -16.81 13.98 5.78
C VAL A 60 -17.30 14.87 6.93
N LEU A 61 -16.44 15.76 7.41
CA LEU A 61 -16.74 16.61 8.58
C LEU A 61 -17.21 18.02 8.21
N GLY A 62 -17.08 18.43 6.95
CA GLY A 62 -17.63 19.69 6.44
C GLY A 62 -16.84 20.94 6.86
N PHE A 63 -15.59 20.81 7.29
CA PHE A 63 -14.76 21.96 7.63
C PHE A 63 -14.43 22.80 6.40
N SER A 64 -14.37 24.12 6.60
CA SER A 64 -13.94 25.02 5.55
C SER A 64 -12.47 24.77 5.15
N PRO A 65 -12.04 25.18 3.95
CA PRO A 65 -10.63 25.14 3.58
C PRO A 65 -9.73 25.85 4.62
N GLU A 66 -10.15 27.01 5.10
CA GLU A 66 -9.40 27.84 6.05
C GLU A 66 -9.33 27.19 7.44
N GLU A 67 -10.40 26.54 7.89
CA GLU A 67 -10.41 25.77 9.13
C GLU A 67 -9.49 24.56 9.05
N THR A 68 -9.56 23.82 7.93
CA THR A 68 -8.72 22.66 7.67
C THR A 68 -7.24 23.03 7.65
N GLU A 69 -6.88 24.15 7.04
CA GLU A 69 -5.50 24.66 7.05
C GLU A 69 -5.04 25.01 8.47
N ARG A 70 -5.86 25.73 9.24
CA ARG A 70 -5.54 26.07 10.64
C ARG A 70 -5.39 24.84 11.51
N MET A 71 -6.21 23.82 11.32
CA MET A 71 -6.10 22.55 12.06
C MET A 71 -4.84 21.78 11.71
N GLN A 72 -4.29 21.94 10.51
CA GLN A 72 -3.01 21.33 10.15
C GLN A 72 -1.81 22.09 10.74
N VAL A 73 -1.98 23.34 11.16
CA VAL A 73 -0.93 24.10 11.84
C VAL A 73 -0.71 23.51 13.23
N GLY A 74 0.48 22.95 13.47
CA GLY A 74 0.85 22.37 14.76
C GLY A 74 0.53 20.88 14.91
N VAL A 75 -0.11 20.25 13.92
CA VAL A 75 -0.18 18.78 13.87
C VAL A 75 1.21 18.25 13.61
N ALA A 76 1.67 17.36 14.49
CA ALA A 76 2.94 16.68 14.33
C ALA A 76 2.92 15.94 12.99
N LYS A 77 3.72 16.43 12.03
CA LYS A 77 3.93 15.71 10.78
C LYS A 77 4.57 14.38 11.14
N PRO A 78 4.04 13.26 10.63
CA PRO A 78 4.64 11.98 10.92
C PRO A 78 6.11 12.01 10.49
N VAL A 79 6.99 11.57 11.40
CA VAL A 79 8.43 11.46 11.17
C VAL A 79 8.81 9.99 11.31
N GLY A 80 9.63 9.50 10.38
CA GLY A 80 10.09 8.12 10.40
C GLY A 80 10.41 7.55 9.02
N PRO A 81 11.02 6.35 8.98
CA PRO A 81 11.46 5.73 7.73
C PRO A 81 10.30 5.28 6.83
N LEU A 82 9.09 5.15 7.36
CA LEU A 82 7.88 4.68 6.66
C LEU A 82 6.95 5.82 6.21
N VAL A 83 7.33 7.08 6.42
CA VAL A 83 6.57 8.23 5.92
C VAL A 83 6.88 8.40 4.45
N SER A 84 5.85 8.57 3.61
CA SER A 84 5.89 8.56 2.14
C SER A 84 7.22 9.04 1.55
N GLY A 85 7.57 10.32 1.73
CA GLY A 85 8.77 10.92 1.12
C GLY A 85 10.10 10.32 1.60
N THR A 86 10.16 9.83 2.84
CA THR A 86 11.35 9.16 3.40
C THR A 86 11.43 7.72 2.92
N PHE A 87 10.29 7.03 2.86
CA PHE A 87 10.20 5.65 2.43
C PHE A 87 10.58 5.46 0.95
N HIS A 88 10.11 6.35 0.08
CA HIS A 88 10.47 6.34 -1.35
C HIS A 88 12.00 6.45 -1.54
N LYS A 89 12.66 7.33 -0.77
CA LYS A 89 14.12 7.52 -0.81
C LYS A 89 14.87 6.29 -0.28
N LEU A 90 14.46 5.77 0.88
CA LEU A 90 15.03 4.57 1.46
C LEU A 90 14.93 3.39 0.50
N ARG A 91 13.77 3.23 -0.14
CA ARG A 91 13.56 2.15 -1.10
C ARG A 91 14.36 2.32 -2.39
N ALA A 92 14.44 3.52 -2.94
CA ALA A 92 15.30 3.79 -4.10
C ALA A 92 16.76 3.43 -3.77
N HIS A 93 17.21 3.78 -2.57
CA HIS A 93 18.54 3.41 -2.07
C HIS A 93 18.72 1.88 -1.93
N ILE A 94 17.75 1.17 -1.33
CA ILE A 94 17.77 -0.30 -1.22
C ILE A 94 17.77 -0.94 -2.61
N LYS A 95 16.93 -0.48 -3.53
CA LYS A 95 16.88 -1.00 -4.91
C LYS A 95 18.22 -0.79 -5.62
N GLN A 96 18.83 0.38 -5.49
CA GLN A 96 20.16 0.64 -6.06
C GLN A 96 21.26 -0.23 -5.42
N LYS A 97 21.19 -0.45 -4.11
CA LYS A 97 22.19 -1.21 -3.35
C LYS A 97 22.09 -2.72 -3.56
N PHE A 98 20.87 -3.25 -3.75
CA PHE A 98 20.61 -4.69 -3.73
C PHE A 98 20.03 -5.27 -5.03
N ASN A 99 19.44 -4.46 -5.92
CA ASN A 99 19.12 -4.88 -7.29
C ASN A 99 20.22 -4.36 -8.23
N ARG A 100 21.29 -5.14 -8.40
CA ARG A 100 22.11 -5.05 -9.62
C ARG A 100 21.22 -5.36 -10.85
N PRO A 101 21.50 -4.77 -12.02
CA PRO A 101 20.84 -5.16 -13.26
C PRO A 101 21.02 -6.66 -13.47
N ASP A 102 19.97 -7.34 -13.94
CA ASP A 102 19.98 -8.78 -14.25
C ASP A 102 21.07 -9.03 -15.32
N ASP A 103 22.21 -9.52 -14.88
CA ASP A 103 23.39 -9.88 -15.68
C ASP A 103 23.25 -11.28 -16.31
N GLY A 104 22.06 -11.89 -16.22
CA GLY A 104 21.76 -13.20 -16.80
C GLY A 104 22.39 -14.38 -16.06
N GLU A 105 23.12 -14.14 -14.97
CA GLU A 105 23.67 -15.23 -14.16
C GLU A 105 22.65 -15.74 -13.13
N PRO A 106 22.44 -17.07 -13.05
CA PRO A 106 21.50 -17.64 -12.10
C PRO A 106 21.97 -17.42 -10.66
N ARG A 107 21.11 -16.76 -9.86
CA ARG A 107 21.42 -16.50 -8.45
C ARG A 107 21.65 -17.81 -7.69
N PRO A 108 22.70 -17.92 -6.87
CA PRO A 108 22.95 -19.12 -6.11
C PRO A 108 21.79 -19.35 -5.13
N ARG A 109 21.16 -20.53 -5.23
CA ARG A 109 20.16 -20.96 -4.26
C ARG A 109 20.82 -21.04 -2.89
N ALA A 110 20.27 -20.29 -1.93
CA ALA A 110 20.65 -20.44 -0.53
C ALA A 110 20.43 -21.91 -0.15
N LYS A 111 21.51 -22.58 0.28
CA LYS A 111 21.42 -23.91 0.86
C LYS A 111 20.77 -23.76 2.24
N LEU A 112 19.63 -24.43 2.42
CA LEU A 112 19.03 -24.68 3.73
C LEU A 112 19.93 -25.64 4.53
#